data_AF-A0A317VET9-F1
#
_entry.id   AF-A0A317VET9-F1
#
_cell.length_a   1.000
_cell.length_b   1.000
_cell.length_c   1.000
_cell.angle_alpha   90.00
_cell.angle_beta   90.00
_cell.angle_gamma   90.00
#
_symmetry.space_group_name_H-M   'P 1'
#
loop_
_entity.id
_entity.type
_entity.pdbx_description
1 polymer ?
#
loop_
_entity_poly.entity_id
_entity_poly.type
_entity_poly.pdbx_seq_one_letter_code
_entity_poly.pdbx_strand_id
1 'polypeptide(L)'
;MAFKDALESLWTASNGHYHHALQSLKALAGLNITNTTTETLASLDSQIGWSNPPEPPTMPFIPFTLDLGTGFSIAFALCLMPTAYLLGERLITGTFNQRGRLLFMWHAYDALTHLFIEGPFLYHCFFSYSTISPSHNRGPIFLNQKDRAYGATYSNWPTARLWQEYAKADHRWGGADSTVISIELLTVFLGGPAAVYICYLLWKISNQSIPARERGALRGRLWMTSIALATAELYGGFMTFCPEWLTGSSALDTSSWVYMLFYLLFFNILWVFAPIWVLWEAFRELKASFSKAETSSGSSSGSGPGKKR
;
A
#
# COMPACT_ATOMS: atom_id res chain seq x y z
N MET A 1 -8.93 -24.47 -19.71
CA MET A 1 -8.37 -25.59 -18.94
C MET A 1 -7.16 -25.13 -18.13
N ALA A 2 -6.10 -24.59 -18.74
CA ALA A 2 -4.91 -24.09 -18.02
C ALA A 2 -5.14 -23.07 -16.87
N PHE A 3 -6.16 -22.20 -16.95
CA PHE A 3 -6.48 -21.25 -15.87
C PHE A 3 -7.12 -21.93 -14.64
N LYS A 4 -7.89 -23.01 -14.87
CA LYS A 4 -8.51 -23.79 -13.80
C LYS A 4 -7.45 -24.62 -13.07
N ASP A 5 -6.50 -25.18 -13.81
CA ASP A 5 -5.42 -25.99 -13.25
C ASP A 5 -4.41 -25.13 -12.44
N ALA A 6 -4.18 -23.88 -12.85
CA ALA A 6 -3.41 -22.90 -12.08
C ALA A 6 -4.13 -22.43 -10.80
N LEU A 7 -5.46 -22.32 -10.84
CA LEU A 7 -6.29 -22.02 -9.68
C LEU A 7 -6.35 -23.20 -8.71
N GLU A 8 -6.41 -24.44 -9.20
CA GLU A 8 -6.36 -25.62 -8.34
C GLU A 8 -4.96 -25.83 -7.73
N SER A 9 -3.87 -25.50 -8.42
CA SER A 9 -2.53 -25.53 -7.81
C SER A 9 -2.34 -24.45 -6.75
N LEU A 10 -2.88 -23.24 -6.97
CA LEU A 10 -2.91 -22.16 -5.98
C LEU A 10 -3.83 -22.48 -4.80
N TRP A 11 -4.97 -23.14 -5.04
CA TRP A 11 -5.90 -23.62 -4.02
C TRP A 11 -5.30 -24.76 -3.18
N THR A 12 -4.54 -25.66 -3.78
CA THR A 12 -3.86 -26.76 -3.07
C THR A 12 -2.68 -26.25 -2.24
N ALA A 13 -1.93 -25.26 -2.73
CA ALA A 13 -0.89 -24.56 -1.98
C ALA A 13 -1.48 -23.69 -0.83
N SER A 14 -2.68 -23.14 -1.03
CA SER A 14 -3.45 -22.42 -0.01
C SER A 14 -4.00 -23.34 1.09
N ASN A 15 -4.46 -24.55 0.75
CA ASN A 15 -5.02 -25.52 1.71
C ASN A 15 -3.98 -26.04 2.73
N GLY A 16 -2.70 -26.12 2.36
CA GLY A 16 -1.62 -26.50 3.28
C GLY A 16 -1.39 -25.47 4.39
N HIS A 17 -1.37 -24.18 4.06
CA HIS A 17 -1.19 -23.09 5.03
C HIS A 17 -2.45 -22.82 5.87
N TYR A 18 -3.65 -23.07 5.32
CA TYR A 18 -4.92 -22.94 6.03
C TYR A 18 -5.05 -23.95 7.17
N HIS A 19 -4.53 -25.17 7.00
CA HIS A 19 -4.54 -26.20 8.05
C HIS A 19 -3.66 -25.84 9.26
N HIS A 20 -2.55 -25.15 9.05
CA HIS A 20 -1.67 -24.69 10.12
C HIS A 20 -2.22 -23.46 10.85
N ALA A 21 -2.82 -22.50 10.14
CA ALA A 21 -3.56 -21.39 10.76
C ALA A 21 -4.75 -21.89 11.62
N LEU A 22 -5.45 -22.93 11.17
CA LEU A 22 -6.52 -23.61 11.91
C LEU A 22 -6.00 -24.33 13.18
N GLN A 23 -4.77 -24.84 13.17
CA GLN A 23 -4.13 -25.42 14.37
C GLN A 23 -3.69 -24.35 15.37
N SER A 24 -3.18 -23.20 14.91
CA SER A 24 -2.83 -22.08 15.79
C SER A 24 -4.05 -21.42 16.43
N LEU A 25 -5.19 -21.36 15.72
CA LEU A 25 -6.48 -20.95 16.29
C LEU A 25 -7.04 -21.97 17.31
N LYS A 26 -6.81 -23.27 17.11
CA LYS A 26 -7.15 -24.32 18.09
C LYS A 26 -6.28 -24.24 19.35
N ALA A 27 -5.03 -23.79 19.23
CA ALA A 27 -4.15 -23.53 20.38
C ALA A 27 -4.62 -22.30 21.20
N LEU A 28 -5.13 -21.24 20.56
CA LEU A 28 -5.81 -20.12 21.22
C LEU A 28 -7.11 -20.52 21.94
N ALA A 29 -7.73 -21.64 21.55
CA ALA A 29 -8.94 -22.19 22.17
C ALA A 29 -8.69 -23.15 23.35
N GLY A 30 -7.44 -23.26 23.84
CA GLY A 30 -7.13 -23.96 25.11
C GLY A 30 -7.08 -25.49 25.01
N LEU A 31 -6.55 -26.07 23.93
CA LEU A 31 -6.34 -27.51 23.83
C LEU A 31 -4.92 -27.92 24.26
N ASN A 32 -4.88 -28.73 25.33
CA ASN A 32 -3.70 -29.30 26.00
C ASN A 32 -2.70 -29.97 25.03
N ILE A 33 -1.43 -29.60 25.13
CA ILE A 33 -0.31 -30.27 24.46
C ILE A 33 0.15 -31.43 25.35
N THR A 34 0.09 -32.66 24.84
CA THR A 34 0.84 -33.78 25.40
C THR A 34 1.67 -34.48 24.32
N ASN A 35 2.98 -34.51 24.59
CA ASN A 35 4.00 -35.43 24.08
C ASN A 35 4.31 -35.39 22.58
N THR A 36 5.08 -34.37 22.17
CA THR A 36 5.89 -34.46 20.95
C THR A 36 7.29 -34.96 21.35
N THR A 37 7.67 -36.15 20.88
CA THR A 37 9.00 -36.74 21.09
C THR A 37 10.06 -35.97 20.27
N THR A 38 11.31 -35.99 20.75
CA THR A 38 12.45 -35.26 20.17
C THR A 38 12.71 -35.58 18.69
N GLU A 39 12.37 -36.80 18.23
CA GLU A 39 12.48 -37.22 16.84
C GLU A 39 11.47 -36.50 15.91
N THR A 40 10.30 -36.14 16.41
CA THR A 40 9.26 -35.47 15.62
C THR A 40 9.64 -34.01 15.36
N LEU A 41 10.30 -33.35 16.33
CA LEU A 41 10.84 -32.00 16.16
C LEU A 41 12.02 -31.97 15.17
N ALA A 42 12.93 -32.95 15.24
CA ALA A 42 14.02 -33.08 14.27
C ALA A 42 13.51 -33.32 12.84
N SER A 43 12.42 -34.09 12.69
CA SER A 43 11.78 -34.28 11.39
C SER A 43 11.11 -32.99 10.87
N LEU A 44 10.53 -32.18 11.76
CA LEU A 44 9.93 -30.89 11.43
C LEU A 44 11.01 -29.87 11.01
N ASP A 45 12.10 -29.78 11.75
CA ASP A 45 13.24 -28.91 11.43
C ASP A 45 13.90 -29.30 10.09
N SER A 46 13.96 -30.60 9.79
CA SER A 46 14.45 -31.09 8.49
C SER A 46 13.54 -30.77 7.31
N GLN A 47 12.22 -30.68 7.54
CA GLN A 47 11.22 -30.37 6.51
C GLN A 47 11.04 -28.85 6.31
N ILE A 48 11.29 -28.05 7.34
CA ILE A 48 11.16 -26.59 7.32
C ILE A 48 12.45 -25.93 6.77
N GLY A 49 13.56 -26.66 6.67
CA GLY A 49 14.77 -26.20 5.96
C GLY A 49 15.56 -25.09 6.66
N TRP A 50 15.21 -24.77 7.92
CA TRP A 50 15.97 -23.85 8.76
C TRP A 50 16.78 -24.67 9.76
N SER A 51 17.94 -25.18 9.34
CA SER A 51 18.83 -25.98 10.20
C SER A 51 19.37 -25.23 11.42
N ASN A 52 19.16 -23.91 11.49
CA ASN A 52 19.19 -23.10 12.69
C ASN A 52 18.16 -21.97 12.50
N PRO A 53 17.30 -21.62 13.48
CA PRO A 53 16.64 -20.33 13.44
C PRO A 53 17.77 -19.28 13.35
N PRO A 54 17.69 -18.32 12.42
CA PRO A 54 18.68 -17.26 12.36
C PRO A 54 18.64 -16.58 13.73
N GLU A 55 19.81 -16.35 14.34
CA GLU A 55 19.86 -15.41 15.46
C GLU A 55 19.08 -14.16 15.04
N PRO A 56 18.17 -13.65 15.90
CA PRO A 56 17.44 -12.44 15.56
C PRO A 56 18.47 -11.41 15.13
N PRO A 57 18.38 -10.85 13.92
CA PRO A 57 19.39 -9.94 13.43
C PRO A 57 19.55 -8.86 14.48
N THR A 58 20.73 -8.80 15.10
CA THR A 58 21.09 -7.71 15.99
C THR A 58 21.29 -6.52 15.07
N MET A 59 20.20 -5.79 14.82
CA MET A 59 20.25 -4.55 14.07
C MET A 59 21.24 -3.64 14.81
N PRO A 60 22.40 -3.30 14.20
CA PRO A 60 23.35 -2.42 14.85
C PRO A 60 22.63 -1.10 15.12
N PHE A 61 22.78 -0.58 16.34
CA PHE A 61 22.24 0.74 16.65
C PHE A 61 22.89 1.79 15.75
N ILE A 62 22.13 2.32 14.78
CA ILE A 62 22.58 3.39 13.89
C ILE A 62 22.01 4.70 14.44
N PRO A 63 22.81 5.52 15.16
CA PRO A 63 22.32 6.81 15.64
C PRO A 63 21.86 7.66 14.47
N PHE A 64 20.73 8.36 14.65
CA PHE A 64 20.25 9.29 13.64
C PHE A 64 21.25 10.42 13.43
N THR A 65 21.61 10.66 12.16
CA THR A 65 22.49 11.76 11.76
C THR A 65 21.79 12.59 10.69
N LEU A 66 21.61 13.89 10.97
CA LEU A 66 21.09 14.83 10.00
C LEU A 66 22.24 15.37 9.14
N ASP A 67 22.66 14.60 8.15
CA ASP A 67 23.58 15.09 7.12
C ASP A 67 22.83 15.85 6.02
N LEU A 68 23.59 16.52 5.13
CA LEU A 68 23.02 17.32 4.05
C LEU A 68 22.13 16.48 3.12
N GLY A 69 22.50 15.23 2.87
CA GLY A 69 21.71 14.31 2.04
C GLY A 69 20.39 13.94 2.70
N THR A 70 20.41 13.61 3.99
CA THR A 70 19.21 13.37 4.80
C THR A 70 18.29 14.60 4.81
N GLY A 71 18.87 15.81 4.96
CA GLY A 71 18.13 17.06 4.88
C GLY A 71 17.41 17.25 3.55
N PHE A 72 18.08 17.00 2.42
CA PHE A 72 17.45 17.08 1.10
C PHE A 72 16.37 16.02 0.88
N SER A 73 16.58 14.77 1.31
CA SER A 73 15.59 13.69 1.20
C SER A 73 14.31 14.03 1.97
N ILE A 74 14.45 14.50 3.22
CA ILE A 74 13.32 14.90 4.06
C ILE A 74 12.61 16.10 3.44
N ALA A 75 13.35 17.12 2.99
CA ALA A 75 12.77 18.31 2.37
C ALA A 75 11.98 17.96 1.09
N PHE A 76 12.49 17.03 0.28
CA PHE A 76 11.79 16.55 -0.91
C PHE A 76 10.51 15.80 -0.55
N ALA A 77 10.55 14.85 0.39
CA ALA A 77 9.34 14.13 0.82
C ALA A 77 8.27 15.08 1.39
N LEU A 78 8.68 16.04 2.22
CA LEU A 78 7.77 17.00 2.86
C LEU A 78 7.22 18.05 1.89
N CYS A 79 7.88 18.35 0.76
CA CYS A 79 7.41 19.37 -0.18
C CYS A 79 6.24 18.90 -1.05
N LEU A 80 5.99 17.59 -1.15
CA LEU A 80 4.93 17.02 -1.97
C LEU A 80 3.53 17.45 -1.48
N MET A 81 3.31 17.47 -0.17
CA MET A 81 2.00 17.84 0.40
C MET A 81 1.65 19.33 0.20
N PRO A 82 2.53 20.30 0.49
CA PRO A 82 2.33 21.70 0.09
C PRO A 82 2.12 21.86 -1.42
N THR A 83 2.84 21.12 -2.24
CA THR A 83 2.67 21.15 -3.71
C THR A 83 1.26 20.70 -4.10
N ALA A 84 0.79 19.59 -3.55
CA ALA A 84 -0.56 19.07 -3.79
C ALA A 84 -1.65 20.04 -3.31
N TYR A 85 -1.44 20.69 -2.16
CA TYR A 85 -2.34 21.72 -1.64
C TYR A 85 -2.44 22.92 -2.59
N LEU A 86 -1.30 23.46 -3.03
CA LEU A 86 -1.26 24.59 -3.96
C LEU A 86 -1.89 24.24 -5.32
N LEU A 87 -1.71 23.01 -5.80
CA LEU A 87 -2.38 22.52 -7.00
C LEU A 87 -3.90 22.48 -6.81
N GLY A 88 -4.38 21.99 -5.66
CA GLY A 88 -5.80 21.97 -5.33
C GLY A 88 -6.43 23.37 -5.30
N GLU A 89 -5.78 24.33 -4.64
CA GLU A 89 -6.24 25.73 -4.60
C GLU A 89 -6.29 26.38 -5.98
N ARG A 90 -5.34 26.06 -6.87
CA ARG A 90 -5.27 26.63 -8.22
C ARG A 90 -6.21 25.94 -9.21
N LEU A 91 -6.37 24.63 -9.12
CA LEU A 91 -7.06 23.83 -10.16
C LEU A 91 -8.52 23.56 -9.83
N ILE A 92 -8.95 23.65 -8.57
CA ILE A 92 -10.34 23.41 -8.18
C ILE A 92 -11.06 24.73 -7.91
N THR A 93 -11.89 25.15 -8.86
CA THR A 93 -12.68 26.38 -8.80
C THR A 93 -13.99 26.19 -8.03
N GLY A 94 -14.55 27.32 -7.57
CA GLY A 94 -15.80 27.38 -6.79
C GLY A 94 -15.56 27.79 -5.33
N THR A 95 -16.18 28.89 -4.90
CA THR A 95 -15.97 29.51 -3.58
C THR A 95 -16.25 28.57 -2.40
N PHE A 96 -17.12 27.56 -2.59
CA PHE A 96 -17.55 26.64 -1.54
C PHE A 96 -17.19 25.17 -1.80
N ASN A 97 -16.20 24.88 -2.67
CA ASN A 97 -15.81 23.50 -3.00
C ASN A 97 -14.65 22.95 -2.13
N GLN A 98 -14.73 23.15 -0.81
CA GLN A 98 -13.65 22.74 0.12
C GLN A 98 -13.41 21.23 0.08
N ARG A 99 -14.48 20.43 0.00
CA ARG A 99 -14.37 18.98 -0.12
C ARG A 99 -13.64 18.58 -1.40
N GLY A 100 -13.98 19.19 -2.53
CA GLY A 100 -13.30 18.91 -3.81
C GLY A 100 -11.82 19.26 -3.77
N ARG A 101 -11.45 20.35 -3.09
CA ARG A 101 -10.04 20.73 -2.86
C ARG A 101 -9.30 19.73 -1.99
N LEU A 102 -9.89 19.28 -0.89
CA LEU A 102 -9.29 18.27 -0.01
C LEU A 102 -9.14 16.92 -0.72
N LEU A 103 -10.15 16.47 -1.45
CA LEU A 103 -10.06 15.26 -2.28
C LEU A 103 -8.96 15.42 -3.32
N PHE A 104 -8.89 16.56 -4.01
CA PHE A 104 -7.86 16.79 -5.01
C PHE A 104 -6.46 16.80 -4.37
N MET A 105 -6.29 17.50 -3.25
CA MET A 105 -5.03 17.58 -2.52
C MET A 105 -4.54 16.19 -2.11
N TRP A 106 -5.42 15.36 -1.53
CA TRP A 106 -5.04 13.99 -1.15
C TRP A 106 -4.56 13.19 -2.35
N HIS A 107 -5.38 13.06 -3.39
CA HIS A 107 -5.04 12.24 -4.57
C HIS A 107 -3.87 12.84 -5.38
N ALA A 108 -3.64 14.15 -5.31
CA ALA A 108 -2.45 14.76 -5.91
C ALA A 108 -1.18 14.43 -5.10
N TYR A 109 -1.25 14.43 -3.77
CA TYR A 109 -0.15 14.01 -2.91
C TYR A 109 0.17 12.52 -3.10
N ASP A 110 -0.89 11.70 -3.20
CA ASP A 110 -0.82 10.27 -3.45
C ASP A 110 -0.17 9.99 -4.83
N ALA A 111 -0.66 10.62 -5.91
CA ALA A 111 -0.04 10.54 -7.24
C ALA A 111 1.43 10.98 -7.24
N LEU A 112 1.78 12.05 -6.53
CA LEU A 112 3.15 12.54 -6.44
C LEU A 112 4.05 11.53 -5.71
N THR A 113 3.55 10.90 -4.65
CA THR A 113 4.30 9.90 -3.87
C THR A 113 4.52 8.65 -4.70
N HIS A 114 3.47 8.07 -5.27
CA HIS A 114 3.58 6.87 -6.08
C HIS A 114 4.49 7.08 -7.30
N LEU A 115 4.41 8.23 -7.98
CA LEU A 115 5.20 8.44 -9.20
C LEU A 115 6.63 8.92 -8.94
N PHE A 116 6.87 9.76 -7.93
CA PHE A 116 8.17 10.42 -7.72
C PHE A 116 8.96 9.93 -6.50
N ILE A 117 8.34 9.14 -5.61
CA ILE A 117 9.02 8.51 -4.46
C ILE A 117 9.14 7.01 -4.72
N GLU A 118 8.01 6.32 -4.94
CA GLU A 118 7.94 4.87 -5.12
C GLU A 118 8.35 4.41 -6.53
N GLY A 119 8.05 5.20 -7.56
CA GLY A 119 8.56 4.94 -8.92
C GLY A 119 10.10 4.79 -8.94
N PRO A 120 10.85 5.76 -8.38
CA PRO A 120 12.29 5.60 -8.24
C PRO A 120 12.74 4.47 -7.30
N PHE A 121 11.97 4.12 -6.26
CA PHE A 121 12.25 2.93 -5.44
C PHE A 121 12.32 1.68 -6.32
N LEU A 122 11.25 1.44 -7.09
CA LEU A 122 11.17 0.30 -8.00
C LEU A 122 12.32 0.32 -9.00
N TYR A 123 12.63 1.48 -9.58
CA TYR A 123 13.78 1.61 -10.48
C TYR A 123 15.06 1.10 -9.81
N HIS A 124 15.34 1.50 -8.57
CA HIS A 124 16.53 1.02 -7.87
C HIS A 124 16.45 -0.48 -7.53
N CYS A 125 15.28 -1.01 -7.17
CA CYS A 125 15.09 -2.44 -6.95
C CYS A 125 15.36 -3.29 -8.20
N PHE A 126 15.07 -2.79 -9.42
CA PHE A 126 15.28 -3.56 -10.66
C PHE A 126 16.62 -3.29 -11.36
N PHE A 127 17.23 -2.11 -11.15
CA PHE A 127 18.38 -1.66 -11.95
C PHE A 127 19.63 -1.29 -11.16
N SER A 128 19.53 -1.07 -9.84
CA SER A 128 20.70 -0.77 -9.00
C SER A 128 21.14 -2.02 -8.26
N TYR A 129 22.37 -2.45 -8.49
CA TYR A 129 22.88 -3.67 -7.89
C TYR A 129 24.39 -3.65 -7.65
N SER A 130 24.84 -4.48 -6.72
CA SER A 130 26.25 -4.86 -6.55
C SER A 130 26.44 -6.35 -6.84
N THR A 131 27.59 -6.70 -7.45
CA THR A 131 27.96 -8.10 -7.71
C THR A 131 28.42 -8.77 -6.42
N ILE A 132 27.90 -9.96 -6.16
CA ILE A 132 28.21 -10.75 -4.97
C ILE A 132 28.60 -12.19 -5.35
N SER A 133 29.32 -12.89 -4.47
CA SER A 133 29.63 -14.31 -4.69
C SER A 133 28.36 -15.17 -4.61
N PRO A 134 28.09 -16.04 -5.61
CA PRO A 134 26.95 -16.97 -5.62
C PRO A 134 26.93 -17.98 -4.46
N SER A 135 28.03 -18.11 -3.71
CA SER A 135 28.16 -19.01 -2.56
C SER A 135 27.49 -18.50 -1.28
N HIS A 136 27.01 -17.25 -1.26
CA HIS A 136 26.27 -16.73 -0.11
C HIS A 136 24.85 -17.33 -0.08
N ASN A 137 24.55 -18.12 0.95
CA ASN A 137 23.19 -18.54 1.27
C ASN A 137 22.37 -17.32 1.69
N ARG A 138 21.62 -16.76 0.74
CA ARG A 138 20.61 -15.73 0.99
C ARG A 138 19.28 -16.18 0.42
N GLY A 139 18.21 -15.94 1.16
CA GLY A 139 16.84 -16.08 0.65
C GLY A 139 16.12 -14.74 0.77
N PRO A 140 15.05 -14.51 -0.01
CA PRO A 140 14.77 -15.06 -1.34
C PRO A 140 15.69 -14.45 -2.43
N ILE A 141 15.97 -15.22 -3.49
CA ILE A 141 16.79 -14.75 -4.62
C ILE A 141 15.91 -13.93 -5.57
N PHE A 142 16.07 -12.61 -5.52
CA PHE A 142 15.36 -11.72 -6.43
C PHE A 142 15.74 -11.98 -7.91
N LEU A 143 14.74 -12.01 -8.79
CA LEU A 143 14.87 -12.27 -10.23
C LEU A 143 15.61 -13.57 -10.61
N ASN A 144 15.72 -14.53 -9.70
CA ASN A 144 16.52 -15.75 -9.89
C ASN A 144 18.01 -15.47 -10.24
N GLN A 145 18.55 -14.34 -9.78
CA GLN A 145 19.95 -13.95 -9.99
C GLN A 145 20.75 -14.03 -8.69
N LYS A 146 21.58 -15.08 -8.58
CA LYS A 146 22.36 -15.36 -7.35
C LYS A 146 23.60 -14.48 -7.19
N ASP A 147 24.09 -13.89 -8.27
CA ASP A 147 25.33 -13.11 -8.35
C ASP A 147 25.14 -11.62 -8.05
N ARG A 148 23.92 -11.17 -7.70
CA ARG A 148 23.60 -9.73 -7.61
C ARG A 148 22.71 -9.38 -6.43
N ALA A 149 23.11 -8.40 -5.62
CA ALA A 149 22.22 -7.80 -4.62
C ALA A 149 21.64 -6.50 -5.17
N TYR A 150 20.31 -6.38 -5.13
CA TYR A 150 19.55 -5.29 -5.73
C TYR A 150 19.01 -4.32 -4.68
N GLY A 151 18.78 -3.07 -5.06
CA GLY A 151 18.11 -2.07 -4.22
C GLY A 151 18.80 -0.70 -4.22
N ALA A 152 18.16 0.24 -3.54
CA ALA A 152 18.63 1.62 -3.39
C ALA A 152 20.01 1.71 -2.72
N THR A 153 20.36 0.77 -1.84
CA THR A 153 21.67 0.71 -1.17
C THR A 153 22.85 0.66 -2.15
N TYR A 154 22.65 0.17 -3.37
CA TYR A 154 23.71 0.00 -4.38
C TYR A 154 23.78 1.15 -5.40
N SER A 155 23.18 2.30 -5.08
CA SER A 155 23.10 3.45 -5.97
C SER A 155 23.53 4.73 -5.26
N ASN A 156 24.25 5.60 -5.98
CA ASN A 156 24.63 6.92 -5.49
C ASN A 156 23.69 8.03 -6.01
N TRP A 157 22.59 7.68 -6.67
CA TRP A 157 21.63 8.65 -7.19
C TRP A 157 20.84 9.33 -6.06
N PRO A 158 20.46 10.62 -6.20
CA PRO A 158 19.69 11.32 -5.16
C PRO A 158 18.38 10.61 -4.78
N THR A 159 17.70 10.00 -5.74
CA THR A 159 16.48 9.21 -5.51
C THR A 159 16.73 7.93 -4.72
N ALA A 160 17.91 7.33 -4.83
CA ALA A 160 18.32 6.20 -4.00
C ALA A 160 18.66 6.65 -2.58
N ARG A 161 19.25 7.84 -2.43
CA ARG A 161 19.59 8.40 -1.12
C ARG A 161 18.36 8.57 -0.22
N LEU A 162 17.21 8.91 -0.79
CA LEU A 162 15.94 8.96 -0.05
C LEU A 162 15.59 7.60 0.55
N TRP A 163 15.69 6.53 -0.24
CA TRP A 163 15.36 5.19 0.23
C TRP A 163 16.41 4.60 1.15
N GLN A 164 17.69 4.94 0.97
CA GLN A 164 18.73 4.62 1.95
C GLN A 164 18.48 5.28 3.30
N GLU A 165 17.91 6.49 3.31
CA GLU A 165 17.52 7.17 4.55
C GLU A 165 16.33 6.46 5.21
N TYR A 166 15.28 6.16 4.44
CA TYR A 166 14.13 5.41 4.94
C TYR A 166 14.52 4.00 5.43
N ALA A 167 15.51 3.38 4.77
CA ALA A 167 16.03 2.06 5.11
C ALA A 167 16.69 1.98 6.50
N LYS A 168 17.04 3.12 7.10
CA LYS A 168 17.48 3.16 8.51
C LYS A 168 16.35 2.79 9.46
N ALA A 169 15.10 3.11 9.11
CA ALA A 169 13.92 2.78 9.90
C ALA A 169 13.26 1.46 9.46
N ASP A 170 13.31 1.11 8.17
CA ASP A 170 12.82 -0.17 7.64
C ASP A 170 13.77 -0.68 6.54
N HIS A 171 14.65 -1.61 6.89
CA HIS A 171 15.76 -1.99 6.01
C HIS A 171 15.33 -2.65 4.69
N ARG A 172 14.08 -3.14 4.60
CA ARG A 172 13.53 -3.73 3.37
C ARG A 172 13.53 -2.75 2.21
N TRP A 173 13.40 -1.46 2.49
CA TRP A 173 13.41 -0.38 1.49
C TRP A 173 14.81 -0.02 0.97
N GLY A 174 15.87 -0.51 1.61
CA GLY A 174 17.24 -0.41 1.08
C GLY A 174 17.53 -1.48 0.02
N GLY A 175 16.87 -2.64 0.13
CA GLY A 175 17.09 -3.81 -0.71
C GLY A 175 15.95 -4.07 -1.70
N ALA A 176 15.92 -5.30 -2.22
CA ALA A 176 14.85 -5.79 -3.07
C ALA A 176 13.99 -6.82 -2.31
N ASP A 177 13.26 -6.35 -1.29
CA ASP A 177 12.25 -7.16 -0.62
C ASP A 177 11.07 -7.45 -1.56
N SER A 178 10.76 -8.74 -1.75
CA SER A 178 9.76 -9.15 -2.75
C SER A 178 8.33 -8.78 -2.37
N THR A 179 8.03 -8.69 -1.07
CA THR A 179 6.69 -8.29 -0.60
C THR A 179 6.50 -6.80 -0.85
N VAL A 180 7.46 -5.98 -0.43
CA VAL A 180 7.44 -4.52 -0.66
C VAL A 180 7.39 -4.23 -2.16
N ILE A 181 8.28 -4.80 -2.97
CA ILE A 181 8.27 -4.60 -4.43
C ILE A 181 6.91 -5.00 -5.05
N SER A 182 6.29 -6.08 -4.59
CA SER A 182 4.99 -6.51 -5.13
C SER A 182 3.87 -5.51 -4.84
N ILE A 183 3.88 -4.90 -3.66
CA ILE A 183 2.97 -3.81 -3.29
C ILE A 183 3.26 -2.60 -4.16
N GLU A 184 4.53 -2.20 -4.24
CA GLU A 184 4.96 -0.98 -4.93
C GLU A 184 4.73 -1.06 -6.45
N LEU A 185 4.81 -2.24 -7.05
CA LEU A 185 4.40 -2.43 -8.45
C LEU A 185 2.93 -2.03 -8.66
N LEU A 186 2.04 -2.36 -7.73
CA LEU A 186 0.63 -1.99 -7.82
C LEU A 186 0.42 -0.50 -7.53
N THR A 187 1.09 0.06 -6.51
CA THR A 187 0.96 1.49 -6.19
C THR A 187 1.47 2.35 -7.34
N VAL A 188 2.62 2.03 -7.94
CA VAL A 188 3.20 2.82 -9.03
C VAL A 188 2.43 2.66 -10.33
N PHE A 189 2.11 1.43 -10.75
CA PHE A 189 1.51 1.19 -12.07
C PHE A 189 -0.02 1.27 -12.09
N LEU A 190 -0.69 1.15 -10.94
CA LEU A 190 -2.15 1.27 -10.84
C LEU A 190 -2.56 2.44 -9.93
N GLY A 191 -1.96 2.54 -8.73
CA GLY A 191 -2.28 3.57 -7.74
C GLY A 191 -2.06 4.99 -8.25
N GLY A 192 -0.82 5.33 -8.63
CA GLY A 192 -0.46 6.64 -9.16
C GLY A 192 -1.31 7.08 -10.36
N PRO A 193 -1.50 6.24 -11.40
CA PRO A 193 -2.39 6.55 -12.51
C PRO A 193 -3.86 6.72 -12.09
N ALA A 194 -4.36 5.92 -11.15
CA ALA A 194 -5.72 6.06 -10.61
C ALA A 194 -5.88 7.40 -9.85
N ALA A 195 -4.89 7.79 -9.05
CA ALA A 195 -4.85 9.05 -8.33
C ALA A 195 -4.84 10.25 -9.28
N VAL A 196 -3.99 10.22 -10.33
CA VAL A 196 -3.99 11.21 -11.41
C VAL A 196 -5.35 11.29 -12.11
N TYR A 197 -5.97 10.14 -12.39
CA TYR A 197 -7.29 10.09 -13.03
C TYR A 197 -8.37 10.71 -12.14
N ILE A 198 -8.33 10.47 -10.83
CA ILE A 198 -9.23 11.10 -9.85
C ILE A 198 -9.04 12.62 -9.85
N CYS A 199 -7.80 13.11 -9.81
CA CYS A 199 -7.49 14.54 -9.93
C CYS A 199 -8.06 15.14 -11.22
N TYR A 200 -7.90 14.45 -12.35
CA TYR A 200 -8.46 14.88 -13.64
C TYR A 200 -9.99 14.95 -13.59
N LEU A 201 -10.67 13.96 -13.02
CA LEU A 201 -12.13 13.95 -12.89
C LEU A 201 -12.63 15.09 -12.00
N LEU A 202 -11.97 15.34 -10.86
CA LEU A 202 -12.29 16.45 -9.96
C LEU A 202 -12.12 17.80 -10.66
N TRP A 203 -11.00 17.99 -11.38
CA TRP A 203 -10.76 19.19 -12.16
C TRP A 203 -11.84 19.37 -13.24
N LYS A 204 -12.12 18.32 -14.02
CA LYS A 204 -13.09 18.36 -15.11
C LYS A 204 -14.49 18.74 -14.60
N ILE A 205 -14.95 18.07 -13.54
CA ILE A 205 -16.27 18.31 -12.93
C ILE A 205 -16.37 19.73 -12.34
N SER A 206 -15.28 20.27 -11.81
CA SER A 206 -15.28 21.58 -11.14
C SER A 206 -15.21 22.75 -12.12
N ASN A 207 -14.49 22.60 -13.24
CA ASN A 207 -14.15 23.72 -14.13
C ASN A 207 -14.97 23.77 -15.43
N GLN A 208 -15.59 22.66 -15.82
CA GLN A 208 -16.30 22.60 -17.10
C GLN A 208 -17.82 22.64 -16.92
N SER A 209 -18.50 23.31 -17.85
CA SER A 209 -19.95 23.24 -17.95
C SER A 209 -20.35 21.91 -18.60
N ILE A 210 -20.69 20.93 -17.76
CA ILE A 210 -21.01 19.56 -18.19
C ILE A 210 -22.51 19.30 -18.02
N PRO A 211 -23.22 18.72 -19.02
CA PRO A 211 -24.61 18.31 -18.88
C PRO A 211 -24.85 17.36 -17.70
N ALA A 212 -26.02 17.43 -17.07
CA ALA A 212 -26.31 16.70 -15.83
C ALA A 212 -26.06 15.18 -15.93
N ARG A 213 -26.46 14.56 -17.05
CA ARG A 213 -26.27 13.12 -17.30
C ARG A 213 -24.79 12.74 -17.34
N GLU A 214 -23.98 13.49 -18.09
CA GLU A 214 -22.54 13.22 -18.19
C GLU A 214 -21.83 13.48 -16.85
N ARG A 215 -22.22 14.54 -16.14
CA ARG A 215 -21.69 14.84 -14.80
C ARG A 215 -21.96 13.69 -13.81
N GLY A 216 -23.14 13.08 -13.88
CA GLY A 216 -23.47 11.89 -13.08
C GLY A 216 -22.54 10.71 -13.38
N ALA A 217 -22.30 10.43 -14.66
CA ALA A 217 -21.38 9.37 -15.08
C ALA A 217 -19.93 9.63 -14.63
N LEU A 218 -19.45 10.87 -14.74
CA LEU A 218 -18.11 11.25 -14.27
C LEU A 218 -17.97 11.13 -12.74
N ARG A 219 -19.00 11.51 -11.98
CA ARG A 219 -19.04 11.29 -10.53
C ARG A 219 -19.04 9.82 -10.16
N GLY A 220 -19.76 8.98 -10.91
CA GLY A 220 -19.73 7.53 -10.73
C GLY A 220 -18.32 6.96 -10.92
N ARG A 221 -17.62 7.38 -11.98
CA ARG A 221 -16.21 7.00 -12.21
C ARG A 221 -15.30 7.48 -11.09
N LEU A 222 -15.43 8.74 -10.68
CA LEU A 222 -14.65 9.34 -9.60
C LEU A 222 -14.74 8.48 -8.33
N TRP A 223 -15.96 8.22 -7.85
CA TRP A 223 -16.14 7.49 -6.61
C TRP A 223 -15.77 6.01 -6.72
N MET A 224 -16.03 5.37 -7.85
CA MET A 224 -15.60 3.99 -8.07
C MET A 224 -14.07 3.87 -8.01
N THR A 225 -13.35 4.75 -8.71
CA THR A 225 -11.88 4.76 -8.70
C THR A 225 -11.34 5.11 -7.31
N SER A 226 -11.90 6.12 -6.63
CA SER A 226 -11.50 6.49 -5.26
C SER A 226 -11.71 5.35 -4.26
N ILE A 227 -12.80 4.58 -4.36
CA ILE A 227 -13.02 3.41 -3.49
C ILE A 227 -11.97 2.32 -3.75
N ALA A 228 -11.75 1.99 -5.02
CA ALA A 228 -10.78 0.96 -5.40
C ALA A 228 -9.36 1.33 -4.93
N LEU A 229 -8.95 2.58 -5.15
CA LEU A 229 -7.66 3.09 -4.72
C LEU A 229 -7.53 3.11 -3.20
N ALA A 230 -8.47 3.72 -2.48
CA ALA A 230 -8.42 3.80 -1.01
C ALA A 230 -8.42 2.44 -0.33
N THR A 231 -9.13 1.46 -0.89
CA THR A 231 -9.10 0.09 -0.39
C THR A 231 -7.74 -0.56 -0.61
N ALA A 232 -7.15 -0.37 -1.79
CA ALA A 232 -5.82 -0.90 -2.12
C ALA A 232 -4.73 -0.27 -1.25
N GLU A 233 -4.80 1.02 -0.96
CA GLU A 233 -3.87 1.74 -0.07
C GLU A 233 -3.90 1.16 1.36
N LEU A 234 -5.10 0.97 1.92
CA LEU A 234 -5.25 0.36 3.25
C LEU A 234 -4.72 -1.07 3.29
N TYR A 235 -5.00 -1.85 2.24
CA TYR A 235 -4.50 -3.20 2.13
C TYR A 235 -2.97 -3.23 1.96
N GLY A 236 -2.41 -2.37 1.12
CA GLY A 236 -0.97 -2.22 0.92
C GLY A 236 -0.25 -1.84 2.21
N GLY A 237 -0.73 -0.82 2.92
CA GLY A 237 -0.20 -0.44 4.23
C GLY A 237 -0.27 -1.58 5.25
N PHE A 238 -1.37 -2.33 5.27
CA PHE A 238 -1.48 -3.53 6.11
C PHE A 238 -0.45 -4.59 5.72
N MET A 239 -0.24 -4.85 4.43
CA MET A 239 0.74 -5.82 3.93
C MET A 239 2.19 -5.36 4.11
N THR A 240 2.46 -4.06 4.25
CA THR A 240 3.79 -3.54 4.59
C THR A 240 4.16 -3.85 6.05
N PHE A 241 3.22 -3.70 6.98
CA PHE A 241 3.51 -3.81 8.42
C PHE A 241 3.08 -5.11 9.08
N CYS A 242 1.97 -5.71 8.67
CA CYS A 242 1.47 -6.93 9.31
C CYS A 242 2.47 -8.10 9.23
N PRO A 243 3.16 -8.36 8.10
CA PRO A 243 4.20 -9.39 8.08
C PRO A 243 5.29 -9.13 9.12
N GLU A 244 5.74 -7.89 9.29
CA GLU A 244 6.73 -7.53 10.32
C GLU A 244 6.20 -7.79 11.71
N TRP A 245 4.98 -7.37 12.03
CA TRP A 245 4.40 -7.61 13.36
C TRP A 245 4.31 -9.11 13.68
N LEU A 246 4.03 -9.94 12.66
CA LEU A 246 3.96 -11.40 12.80
C LEU A 246 5.36 -12.04 12.96
N THR A 247 6.42 -11.41 12.45
CA THR A 247 7.81 -11.91 12.51
C THR A 247 8.67 -11.19 13.55
N GLY A 248 8.05 -10.44 14.47
CA GLY A 248 8.75 -9.76 15.56
C GLY A 248 9.45 -8.46 15.15
N SER A 249 9.00 -7.85 14.05
CA SER A 249 9.48 -6.58 13.51
C SER A 249 10.98 -6.57 13.20
N SER A 250 11.49 -7.71 12.71
CA SER A 250 12.91 -7.89 12.41
C SER A 250 13.49 -6.86 11.44
N ALA A 251 12.64 -6.25 10.62
CA ALA A 251 13.07 -5.22 9.69
C ALA A 251 12.97 -3.78 10.17
N LEU A 252 12.18 -3.53 11.21
CA LEU A 252 11.86 -2.20 11.67
C LEU A 252 12.80 -1.79 12.82
N ASP A 253 13.47 -0.64 12.67
CA ASP A 253 14.22 -0.05 13.78
C ASP A 253 13.30 0.81 14.64
N THR A 254 12.89 0.25 15.79
CA THR A 254 12.08 0.95 16.80
C THR A 254 12.91 1.48 17.97
N SER A 255 14.25 1.43 17.90
CA SER A 255 15.15 1.83 18.99
C SER A 255 15.26 3.36 19.14
N SER A 256 15.01 4.10 18.05
CA SER A 256 15.06 5.55 18.01
C SER A 256 13.66 6.14 17.86
N TRP A 257 13.39 7.19 18.63
CA TRP A 257 12.14 7.95 18.54
C TRP A 257 11.96 8.60 17.16
N VAL A 258 13.06 8.98 16.50
CA VAL A 258 13.01 9.54 15.15
C VAL A 258 12.58 8.47 14.15
N TYR A 259 13.18 7.29 14.18
CA TYR A 259 12.79 6.20 13.27
C TYR A 259 11.36 5.74 13.54
N MET A 260 11.00 5.53 14.81
CA MET A 260 9.67 5.07 15.18
C MET A 260 8.57 6.12 14.90
N LEU A 261 8.70 7.36 15.37
CA LEU A 261 7.63 8.36 15.27
C LEU A 261 7.64 9.12 13.94
N PHE A 262 8.82 9.51 13.47
CA PHE A 262 8.91 10.34 12.27
C PHE A 262 8.91 9.48 10.99
N TYR A 263 9.74 8.45 10.90
CA TYR A 263 9.80 7.62 9.70
C TYR A 263 8.67 6.60 9.59
N LEU A 264 8.43 5.84 10.67
CA LEU A 264 7.43 4.76 10.65
C LEU A 264 6.02 5.30 10.91
N LEU A 265 5.78 6.07 11.98
CA LEU A 265 4.41 6.52 12.28
C LEU A 265 3.94 7.65 11.37
N PHE A 266 4.65 8.78 11.31
CA PHE A 266 4.15 10.00 10.64
C PHE A 266 3.88 9.81 9.14
N PHE A 267 4.82 9.22 8.39
CA PHE A 267 4.62 9.00 6.95
C PHE A 267 3.55 7.96 6.62
N ASN A 268 3.30 6.99 7.51
CA ASN A 268 2.35 5.90 7.24
C ASN A 268 0.95 6.15 7.78
N ILE A 269 0.80 6.92 8.85
CA ILE A 269 -0.52 7.17 9.46
C ILE A 269 -1.45 7.96 8.52
N LEU A 270 -0.85 8.77 7.63
CA LEU A 270 -1.56 9.49 6.57
C LEU A 270 -2.26 8.51 5.61
N TRP A 271 -1.57 7.44 5.22
CA TRP A 271 -2.09 6.35 4.38
C TRP A 271 -3.12 5.46 5.07
N VAL A 272 -3.43 5.72 6.34
CA VAL A 272 -4.55 5.06 7.04
C VAL A 272 -5.75 6.01 7.11
N PHE A 273 -5.54 7.21 7.65
CA PHE A 273 -6.65 8.13 7.91
C PHE A 273 -7.26 8.71 6.64
N ALA A 274 -6.44 9.09 5.66
CA ALA A 274 -6.98 9.70 4.44
C ALA A 274 -7.76 8.70 3.59
N PRO A 275 -7.30 7.45 3.38
CA PRO A 275 -8.11 6.45 2.66
C PRO A 275 -9.40 6.08 3.39
N ILE A 276 -9.38 5.96 4.72
CA ILE A 276 -10.60 5.77 5.53
C ILE A 276 -11.58 6.93 5.32
N TRP A 277 -11.08 8.17 5.32
CA TRP A 277 -11.91 9.34 5.07
C TRP A 277 -12.49 9.34 3.64
N VAL A 278 -11.70 8.98 2.63
CA VAL A 278 -12.17 8.85 1.24
C VAL A 278 -13.28 7.80 1.13
N LEU A 279 -13.11 6.63 1.74
CA LEU A 279 -14.14 5.57 1.78
C LEU A 279 -15.41 6.04 2.48
N TRP A 280 -15.28 6.79 3.57
CA TRP A 280 -16.42 7.37 4.28
C TRP A 280 -17.19 8.38 3.42
N GLU A 281 -16.50 9.29 2.73
CA GLU A 281 -17.13 10.21 1.77
C GLU A 281 -17.80 9.47 0.61
N ALA A 282 -17.14 8.46 0.06
CA ALA A 282 -17.69 7.65 -1.01
C ALA A 282 -18.95 6.89 -0.58
N PHE A 283 -18.97 6.35 0.64
CA PHE A 283 -20.14 5.69 1.22
C PHE A 283 -21.33 6.67 1.33
N ARG A 284 -21.09 7.92 1.75
CA ARG A 284 -22.15 8.95 1.83
C ARG A 284 -22.75 9.25 0.46
N GLU A 285 -21.92 9.35 -0.57
CA GLU A 285 -22.35 9.64 -1.95
C GLU A 285 -23.10 8.47 -2.59
N LEU A 286 -22.64 7.23 -2.35
CA LEU A 286 -23.34 6.02 -2.77
C LEU A 286 -24.71 5.91 -2.09
N LYS A 287 -24.75 6.05 -0.75
CA LYS A 287 -26.00 6.01 0.01
C LYS A 287 -27.00 7.06 -0.50
N ALA A 288 -26.56 8.30 -0.69
CA ALA A 288 -27.42 9.37 -1.21
C ALA A 288 -27.93 9.08 -2.64
N SER A 289 -27.11 8.45 -3.48
CA SER A 289 -27.48 8.09 -4.85
C SER A 289 -28.53 6.97 -4.86
N PHE A 290 -28.32 5.89 -4.09
CA PHE A 290 -29.27 4.80 -3.98
C PHE A 290 -30.60 5.24 -3.36
N SER A 291 -30.59 6.03 -2.27
CA SER A 291 -31.82 6.55 -1.67
C SER A 291 -32.65 7.41 -2.63
N LYS A 292 -32.00 8.18 -3.51
CA LYS A 292 -32.70 8.96 -4.55
C LYS A 292 -33.29 8.06 -5.64
N ALA A 293 -32.57 7.02 -6.05
CA ALA A 293 -33.07 6.06 -7.04
C ALA A 293 -34.35 5.37 -6.55
N GLU A 294 -34.35 4.85 -5.32
CA GLU A 294 -35.51 4.16 -4.71
C GLU A 294 -36.73 5.06 -4.49
N THR A 295 -36.52 6.32 -4.10
CA THR A 295 -37.63 7.27 -3.93
C THR A 295 -38.21 7.76 -5.27
N SER A 296 -37.39 7.79 -6.32
CA SER A 296 -37.83 8.15 -7.67
C SER A 296 -38.59 7.03 -8.38
N SER A 297 -38.24 5.76 -8.15
CA SER A 297 -38.97 4.61 -8.72
C SER A 297 -40.35 4.46 -8.08
N GLY A 298 -40.48 4.70 -6.77
CA GLY A 298 -41.76 4.63 -6.06
C GLY A 298 -42.81 5.65 -6.54
N SER A 299 -42.41 6.88 -6.89
CA SER A 299 -43.34 7.93 -7.34
C SER A 299 -43.91 7.72 -8.75
N SER A 300 -43.23 6.93 -9.59
CA SER A 300 -43.69 6.59 -10.94
C SER A 300 -44.76 5.48 -10.99
N SER A 301 -45.02 4.80 -9.87
CA SER A 301 -45.99 3.70 -9.76
C SER A 301 -47.38 4.11 -9.22
N GLY A 302 -47.57 5.38 -8.87
CA GLY A 302 -48.79 5.88 -8.19
C GLY A 302 -49.81 6.64 -9.06
N SER A 303 -49.53 6.91 -10.34
CA SER A 303 -50.47 7.60 -11.24
C SER A 303 -51.37 6.61 -11.99
N GLY A 304 -52.29 5.98 -11.26
CA GLY A 304 -53.43 5.26 -11.86
C GLY A 304 -54.34 6.21 -12.64
N PRO A 305 -54.99 5.74 -13.72
CA PRO A 305 -55.74 6.60 -14.63
C PRO A 305 -56.92 7.25 -13.93
N GLY A 306 -57.07 8.56 -14.15
CA GLY A 306 -58.10 9.38 -13.53
C GLY A 306 -59.51 8.80 -13.66
N LYS A 307 -60.24 8.84 -12.55
CA LYS A 307 -61.70 8.75 -12.56
C LYS A 307 -62.25 9.95 -13.34
N LYS A 308 -62.52 9.74 -14.63
CA LYS A 308 -63.64 10.41 -15.30
C LYS A 308 -64.92 9.79 -14.76
N ARG A 309 -65.66 10.53 -13.93
CA ARG A 309 -67.12 10.65 -13.92
C ARG A 309 -67.56 11.51 -12.75
#